data_AF-A0A6M8AZP5-F1
#
_entry.id   AF-A0A6M8AZP5-F1
#
_cell.length_a   1.000
_cell.length_b   1.000
_cell.length_c   1.000
_cell.angle_alpha   90.00
_cell.angle_beta   90.00
_cell.angle_gamma   90.00
#
_symmetry.space_group_name_H-M   'P 1'
#
loop_
_entity.id
_entity.type
_entity.pdbx_description
1 polymer ?
#
loop_
_entity_poly.entity_id
_entity_poly.type
_entity_poly.pdbx_seq_one_letter_code
_entity_poly.pdbx_strand_id
1 'polypeptide(L)'
;MPDQLVTLPLTQALQHLTGPEQVHRLAMGHLPDLRGASRAIRADLGVLYRLALPTELGGSPGNLTIRYRTRAPVSGAVLVEAPDALAVGQRITARVVAEKRHEDERGRTITRFVGDEEAEDWAHALLLRHGLQAGDLKVSPRWTFGDARGPRGTKPTSFTLRDVTATLTTVEDASAYTRGIGRGKAYGYGLPLVL
;
A
#
# COMPACT_ATOMS: atom_id res chain seq x y z
N MET A 1 -18.69 -0.67 -1.81
CA MET A 1 -18.13 -0.01 -3.00
C MET A 1 -17.16 -1.01 -3.57
N PRO A 2 -17.39 -1.55 -4.79
CA PRO A 2 -16.49 -2.54 -5.36
C PRO A 2 -15.11 -1.92 -5.57
N ASP A 3 -14.08 -2.75 -5.42
CA ASP A 3 -12.75 -2.35 -5.85
C ASP A 3 -12.68 -2.45 -7.39
N GLN A 4 -11.72 -1.76 -7.99
CA GLN A 4 -11.52 -1.72 -9.44
C GLN A 4 -10.17 -2.36 -9.77
N LEU A 5 -10.14 -3.34 -10.67
CA LEU A 5 -8.95 -4.14 -10.98
C LEU A 5 -8.49 -3.87 -12.42
N VAL A 6 -7.25 -3.43 -12.56
CA VAL A 6 -6.56 -3.32 -13.85
C VAL A 6 -5.55 -4.44 -13.96
N THR A 7 -5.52 -5.08 -15.12
CA THR A 7 -4.56 -6.14 -15.45
C THR A 7 -3.73 -5.69 -16.66
N LEU A 8 -2.41 -5.75 -16.52
CA LEU A 8 -1.46 -5.38 -17.57
C LEU A 8 -0.54 -6.57 -17.86
N PRO A 9 -0.25 -6.89 -19.13
CA PRO A 9 0.77 -7.87 -19.46
C PRO A 9 2.09 -7.49 -18.80
N LEU A 10 2.73 -8.43 -18.10
CA LEU A 10 3.94 -8.15 -17.33
C LEU A 10 5.03 -7.54 -18.22
N THR A 11 5.16 -8.05 -19.45
CA THR A 11 6.12 -7.57 -20.46
C THR A 11 6.00 -6.07 -20.76
N GLN A 12 4.79 -5.51 -20.69
CA GLN A 12 4.55 -4.07 -20.87
C GLN A 12 4.78 -3.28 -19.58
N ALA A 13 4.57 -3.92 -18.42
CA ALA A 13 4.65 -3.28 -17.11
C ALA A 13 6.08 -3.19 -16.55
N LEU A 14 6.99 -4.08 -16.96
CA LEU A 14 8.35 -4.22 -16.39
C LEU A 14 9.12 -2.90 -16.29
N GLN A 15 9.04 -2.03 -17.31
CA GLN A 15 9.73 -0.73 -17.32
C GLN A 15 9.30 0.19 -16.17
N HIS A 16 8.08 0.01 -15.66
CA HIS A 16 7.51 0.82 -14.58
C HIS A 16 7.84 0.27 -13.19
N LEU A 17 8.34 -0.96 -13.08
CA LEU A 17 8.67 -1.61 -11.80
C LEU A 17 10.08 -1.25 -11.30
N THR A 18 10.77 -0.33 -11.98
CA THR A 18 12.13 0.11 -11.66
C THR A 18 12.21 0.96 -10.39
N GLY A 19 11.10 1.53 -9.94
CA GLY A 19 11.06 2.27 -8.68
C GLY A 19 9.67 2.78 -8.28
N PRO A 20 9.51 3.29 -7.04
CA PRO A 20 8.22 3.72 -6.50
C PRO A 20 7.55 4.84 -7.30
N GLU A 21 8.33 5.76 -7.87
CA GLU A 21 7.79 6.88 -8.65
C GLU A 21 7.22 6.39 -9.99
N GLN A 22 7.90 5.48 -10.67
CA GLN A 22 7.42 4.90 -11.93
C GLN A 22 6.17 4.06 -11.69
N VAL A 23 6.12 3.29 -10.60
CA VAL A 23 4.91 2.57 -10.17
C VAL A 23 3.76 3.53 -9.87
N HIS A 24 4.02 4.63 -9.17
CA HIS A 24 3.01 5.65 -8.91
C HIS A 24 2.47 6.25 -10.20
N ARG A 25 3.36 6.65 -11.13
CA ARG A 25 2.97 7.20 -12.43
C ARG A 25 2.14 6.22 -13.25
N LEU A 26 2.53 4.94 -13.26
CA LEU A 26 1.73 3.88 -13.89
C LEU A 26 0.33 3.83 -13.28
N ALA A 27 0.24 3.75 -11.95
CA ALA A 27 -1.05 3.63 -11.26
C ALA A 27 -1.95 4.85 -11.47
N MET A 28 -1.40 6.06 -11.42
CA MET A 28 -2.16 7.29 -11.65
C MET A 28 -2.59 7.47 -13.11
N GLY A 29 -1.87 6.87 -14.07
CA GLY A 29 -2.20 6.91 -15.49
C GLY A 29 -3.56 6.28 -15.84
N HIS A 30 -4.09 5.41 -14.97
CA HIS A 30 -5.42 4.82 -15.13
C HIS A 30 -6.56 5.68 -14.58
N LEU A 31 -6.25 6.71 -13.78
CA LEU A 31 -7.27 7.60 -13.21
C LEU A 31 -7.62 8.72 -14.21
N PRO A 32 -8.85 9.24 -14.17
CA PRO A 32 -9.21 10.44 -14.91
C PRO A 32 -8.34 11.61 -14.47
N ASP A 33 -8.27 12.67 -15.28
CA ASP A 33 -7.61 13.90 -14.86
C ASP A 33 -8.32 14.48 -13.63
N LEU A 34 -7.66 14.35 -12.47
CA LEU A 34 -8.14 14.90 -11.20
C LEU A 34 -7.83 16.40 -11.11
N ARG A 35 -7.97 17.14 -12.22
CA ARG A 35 -7.64 18.56 -12.38
C ARG A 35 -6.19 18.88 -11.97
N GLY A 36 -5.25 18.04 -12.42
CA GLY A 36 -3.83 18.16 -12.06
C GLY A 36 -3.46 17.66 -10.66
N ALA A 37 -4.43 17.25 -9.82
CA ALA A 37 -4.13 16.68 -8.50
C ALA A 37 -3.43 15.31 -8.58
N SER A 38 -3.59 14.58 -9.70
CA SER A 38 -2.89 13.33 -10.00
C SER A 38 -1.42 13.52 -10.42
N ARG A 39 -0.97 14.77 -10.68
CA ARG A 39 0.42 15.08 -11.05
C ARG A 39 1.37 15.13 -9.86
N ALA A 40 0.85 15.15 -8.64
CA ALA A 40 1.62 15.18 -7.40
C ALA A 40 1.25 14.00 -6.49
N ILE A 41 2.27 13.43 -5.84
CA ILE A 41 2.12 12.30 -4.92
C ILE A 41 1.32 12.76 -3.68
N ARG A 42 0.03 12.45 -3.66
CA ARG A 42 -0.89 12.91 -2.61
C ARG A 42 -1.70 11.76 -2.02
N ALA A 43 -1.78 11.71 -0.69
CA ALA A 43 -2.57 10.70 0.02
C ALA A 43 -4.03 11.12 0.26
N ASP A 44 -4.40 12.36 -0.08
CA ASP A 44 -5.72 12.96 0.17
C ASP A 44 -6.71 12.78 -0.99
N LEU A 45 -6.31 12.15 -2.10
CA LEU A 45 -7.14 11.99 -3.31
C LEU A 45 -8.26 10.97 -3.15
N GLY A 46 -8.37 10.29 -2.01
CA GLY A 46 -9.33 9.19 -1.83
C GLY A 46 -9.05 8.01 -2.78
N VAL A 47 -7.79 7.83 -3.15
CA VAL A 47 -7.31 6.72 -3.97
C VAL A 47 -6.36 5.88 -3.14
N LEU A 48 -6.75 4.63 -2.92
CA LEU A 48 -5.82 3.59 -2.51
C LEU A 48 -5.63 2.63 -3.67
N TYR A 49 -4.42 2.13 -3.82
CA TYR A 49 -4.17 1.04 -4.75
C TYR A 49 -3.15 0.07 -4.17
N ARG A 50 -3.15 -1.16 -4.68
CA ARG A 50 -2.11 -2.16 -4.44
C ARG A 50 -1.74 -2.79 -5.77
N LEU A 51 -0.44 -2.84 -6.02
CA LEU A 51 0.13 -3.60 -7.11
C LEU A 51 0.47 -5.00 -6.62
N ALA A 52 0.14 -6.01 -7.43
CA ALA A 52 0.46 -7.42 -7.20
C ALA A 52 1.17 -8.00 -8.42
N LEU A 53 2.36 -8.57 -8.20
CA LEU A 53 3.09 -9.38 -9.17
C LEU A 53 2.41 -10.75 -9.36
N PRO A 54 2.73 -11.50 -10.44
CA PRO A 54 2.04 -12.76 -10.75
C PRO A 54 2.00 -13.79 -9.61
N THR A 55 3.00 -13.79 -8.72
CA THR A 55 3.14 -14.72 -7.60
C THR A 55 2.64 -14.15 -6.27
N GLU A 56 2.18 -12.90 -6.25
CA GLU A 56 1.70 -12.24 -5.05
C GLU A 56 0.19 -12.42 -4.88
N LEU A 57 -0.30 -12.21 -3.66
CA LEU A 57 -1.73 -12.19 -3.41
C LEU A 57 -2.44 -11.14 -4.27
N GLY A 58 -3.46 -11.58 -5.01
CA GLY A 58 -4.19 -10.75 -5.97
C GLY A 58 -3.48 -10.58 -7.32
N GLY A 59 -2.37 -11.30 -7.54
CA GLY A 59 -1.69 -11.39 -8.82
C GLY A 59 -2.34 -12.37 -9.78
N SER A 60 -1.96 -12.28 -11.06
CA SER A 60 -2.40 -13.20 -12.11
C SER A 60 -1.19 -13.66 -12.94
N PRO A 61 -1.09 -14.95 -13.32
CA PRO A 61 -0.02 -15.43 -14.18
C PRO A 61 0.17 -14.56 -15.42
N GLY A 62 1.43 -14.24 -15.73
CA GLY A 62 1.81 -13.41 -16.87
C GLY A 62 1.46 -11.91 -16.78
N ASN A 63 0.84 -11.47 -15.69
CA ASN A 63 0.30 -10.10 -15.59
C ASN A 63 0.71 -9.39 -14.30
N LEU A 64 0.90 -8.08 -14.43
CA LEU A 64 0.83 -7.16 -13.31
C LEU A 64 -0.63 -6.83 -13.03
N THR A 65 -1.04 -6.91 -11.76
CA THR A 65 -2.40 -6.54 -11.36
C THR A 65 -2.35 -5.30 -10.47
N ILE A 66 -3.22 -4.33 -10.72
CA ILE A 66 -3.39 -3.16 -9.86
C ILE A 66 -4.84 -3.11 -9.38
N ARG A 67 -5.01 -3.29 -8.08
CA ARG A 67 -6.31 -3.18 -7.40
C ARG A 67 -6.46 -1.80 -6.81
N TYR A 68 -7.52 -1.09 -7.15
CA TYR A 68 -7.85 0.25 -6.69
C TYR A 68 -9.06 0.22 -5.78
N ARG A 69 -9.01 1.00 -4.71
CA ARG A 69 -10.16 1.40 -3.90
C ARG A 69 -10.31 2.91 -3.99
N THR A 70 -11.26 3.33 -4.79
CA THR A 70 -11.56 4.75 -5.02
C THR A 70 -12.97 4.91 -5.59
N ARG A 71 -13.54 6.10 -5.41
CA ARG A 71 -14.80 6.51 -6.05
C ARG A 71 -14.60 6.96 -7.50
N ALA A 72 -13.38 7.33 -7.89
CA ALA A 72 -13.09 7.72 -9.26
C ALA A 72 -13.17 6.50 -10.20
N PRO A 73 -13.76 6.60 -11.39
CA PRO A 73 -13.70 5.52 -12.36
C PRO A 73 -12.24 5.27 -12.78
N VAL A 74 -11.84 4.02 -12.92
CA VAL A 74 -10.49 3.61 -13.35
C VAL A 74 -10.57 3.07 -14.78
N SER A 75 -9.82 3.67 -15.69
CA SER A 75 -9.83 3.30 -17.11
C SER A 75 -9.31 1.87 -17.32
N GLY A 76 -10.09 1.05 -18.03
CA GLY A 76 -9.77 -0.35 -18.33
C GLY A 76 -9.92 -1.29 -17.12
N ALA A 77 -10.54 -0.85 -16.03
CA ALA A 77 -10.72 -1.68 -14.85
C ALA A 77 -11.99 -2.54 -14.92
N VAL A 78 -11.91 -3.74 -14.35
CA VAL A 78 -13.07 -4.58 -14.02
C VAL A 78 -13.46 -4.36 -12.56
N LEU A 79 -14.76 -4.35 -12.27
CA LEU A 79 -15.24 -4.28 -10.90
C LEU A 79 -15.04 -5.64 -10.22
N VAL A 80 -14.50 -5.62 -9.01
CA VAL A 80 -14.34 -6.80 -8.18
C VAL A 80 -15.03 -6.59 -6.84
N GLU A 81 -15.61 -7.68 -6.32
CA GLU A 81 -16.29 -7.64 -5.04
C GLU A 81 -15.31 -7.24 -3.93
N ALA A 82 -15.79 -6.36 -3.06
CA ALA A 82 -15.06 -5.83 -1.93
C ALA A 82 -16.08 -5.47 -0.85
N PRO A 83 -15.79 -5.77 0.43
CA PRO A 83 -16.67 -5.36 1.52
C PRO A 83 -16.77 -3.83 1.59
N ASP A 84 -17.83 -3.31 2.19
CA ASP A 84 -17.98 -1.86 2.40
C ASP A 84 -17.08 -1.32 3.52
N ALA A 85 -16.76 -2.18 4.49
CA ALA A 85 -16.00 -1.87 5.70
C ALA A 85 -15.30 -3.13 6.23
N LEU A 86 -14.31 -2.90 7.11
CA LEU A 86 -13.73 -3.97 7.92
C LEU A 86 -14.71 -4.42 8.99
N ALA A 87 -14.72 -5.71 9.29
CA ALA A 87 -15.55 -6.32 10.33
C ALA A 87 -14.75 -7.28 11.20
N VAL A 88 -15.21 -7.48 12.43
CA VAL A 88 -14.66 -8.49 13.36
C VAL A 88 -14.77 -9.88 12.74
N GLY A 89 -13.74 -10.69 12.93
CA GLY A 89 -13.60 -12.04 12.38
C GLY A 89 -12.98 -12.08 10.97
N GLN A 90 -12.90 -10.97 10.26
CA GLN A 90 -12.25 -10.94 8.94
C GLN A 90 -10.74 -11.10 9.07
N ARG A 91 -10.17 -11.93 8.18
CA ARG A 91 -8.73 -11.97 7.98
C ARG A 91 -8.34 -10.95 6.93
N ILE A 92 -7.37 -10.10 7.24
CA ILE A 92 -6.89 -9.06 6.35
C ILE A 92 -5.41 -9.19 6.08
N THR A 93 -4.96 -8.62 4.97
CA THR A 93 -3.53 -8.35 4.75
C THR A 93 -3.31 -6.96 4.15
N ALA A 94 -2.24 -6.29 4.58
CA ALA A 94 -1.84 -4.99 4.05
C ALA A 94 -0.31 -4.94 3.90
N ARG A 95 0.15 -4.48 2.72
CA ARG A 95 1.56 -4.16 2.48
C ARG A 95 1.85 -2.78 3.02
N VAL A 96 2.73 -2.64 3.98
CA VAL A 96 2.93 -1.40 4.73
C VAL A 96 4.39 -0.98 4.74
N VAL A 97 4.63 0.33 4.72
CA VAL A 97 5.96 0.89 4.93
C VAL A 97 6.35 0.72 6.39
N ALA A 98 7.38 -0.11 6.61
CA ALA A 98 7.89 -0.53 7.91
C ALA A 98 9.07 0.35 8.35
N GLU A 99 8.80 1.64 8.50
CA GLU A 99 9.78 2.65 8.88
C GLU A 99 9.29 3.51 10.05
N LYS A 100 10.14 3.68 11.06
CA LYS A 100 9.94 4.61 12.17
C LYS A 100 10.65 5.91 11.84
N ARG A 101 9.96 7.04 12.04
CA ARG A 101 10.54 8.38 11.92
C ARG A 101 10.52 9.05 13.27
N HIS A 102 11.65 9.63 13.65
CA HIS A 102 11.73 10.54 14.79
C HIS A 102 12.46 11.80 14.35
N GLU A 103 12.15 12.90 15.00
CA GLU A 103 12.91 14.13 14.85
C GLU A 103 14.05 14.11 15.87
N ASP A 104 15.27 14.42 15.45
CA ASP A 104 16.38 14.59 16.36
C ASP A 104 16.35 15.98 17.03
N GLU A 105 17.24 16.21 18.00
CA GLU A 105 17.34 17.47 18.73
C GLU A 105 17.64 18.70 17.82
N ARG A 106 18.02 18.46 16.55
CA ARG A 106 18.32 19.49 15.55
C ARG A 106 17.19 19.66 14.53
N GLY A 107 16.02 19.07 14.76
CA GLY A 107 14.88 19.16 13.84
C GLY A 107 14.99 18.26 12.60
N ARG A 108 15.98 17.36 12.54
CA ARG A 108 16.17 16.49 11.37
C ARG A 108 15.34 15.23 11.54
N THR A 109 14.57 14.88 10.51
CA THR A 109 13.86 13.61 10.47
C THR A 109 14.84 12.45 10.25
N ILE A 110 15.02 11.61 11.25
CA ILE A 110 15.75 10.36 11.15
C ILE A 110 14.76 9.23 10.88
N THR A 111 15.01 8.48 9.82
CA THR A 111 14.22 7.29 9.46
C THR A 111 15.04 6.03 9.73
N ARG A 112 14.45 5.07 10.43
CA ARG A 112 14.99 3.72 10.58
C ARG A 112 13.95 2.68 10.20
N PHE A 113 14.38 1.57 9.64
CA PHE A 113 13.48 0.44 9.42
C PHE A 113 13.04 -0.18 10.75
N VAL A 114 11.92 -0.89 10.73
CA VAL A 114 11.44 -1.75 11.81
C VAL A 114 12.19 -3.09 11.75
N GLY A 115 12.94 -3.40 12.80
CA GLY A 115 13.68 -4.67 12.94
C GLY A 115 12.75 -5.88 12.99
N ASP A 116 13.25 -7.07 12.67
CA ASP A 116 12.44 -8.31 12.73
C ASP A 116 11.98 -8.60 14.16
N GLU A 117 12.84 -8.35 15.14
CA GLU A 117 12.58 -8.57 16.58
C GLU A 117 11.44 -7.72 17.15
N GLU A 118 11.18 -6.55 16.57
CA GLU A 118 10.12 -5.62 17.03
C GLU A 118 8.93 -5.56 16.05
N ALA A 119 8.89 -6.43 15.04
CA ALA A 119 7.95 -6.33 13.94
C ALA A 119 6.49 -6.58 14.35
N GLU A 120 6.26 -7.59 15.20
CA GLU A 120 4.91 -7.92 15.68
C GLU A 120 4.34 -6.82 16.58
N ASP A 121 5.09 -6.38 17.59
CA ASP A 121 4.68 -5.26 18.46
C ASP A 121 4.41 -3.98 17.67
N TRP A 122 5.26 -3.68 16.70
CA TRP A 122 5.07 -2.54 15.81
C TRP A 122 3.79 -2.67 14.98
N ALA A 123 3.48 -3.86 14.46
CA ALA A 123 2.30 -4.11 13.66
C ALA A 123 1.01 -4.06 14.51
N HIS A 124 1.03 -4.57 15.74
CA HIS A 124 -0.06 -4.36 16.70
C HIS A 124 -0.30 -2.88 16.96
N ALA A 125 0.76 -2.11 17.26
CA ALA A 125 0.64 -0.67 17.48
C ALA A 125 0.17 0.07 16.22
N LEU A 126 0.55 -0.39 15.02
CA LEU A 126 0.06 0.15 13.75
C LEU A 126 -1.44 -0.06 13.59
N LEU A 127 -1.92 -1.29 13.77
CA LEU A 127 -3.34 -1.61 13.66
C LEU A 127 -4.15 -0.85 14.71
N LEU A 128 -3.67 -0.76 15.95
CA LEU A 128 -4.35 -0.04 17.03
C LEU A 128 -4.52 1.45 16.70
N ARG A 129 -3.51 2.11 16.12
CA ARG A 129 -3.63 3.51 15.65
C ARG A 129 -4.69 3.71 14.55
N HIS A 130 -5.12 2.63 13.92
CA HIS A 130 -6.19 2.60 12.93
C HIS A 130 -7.51 2.05 13.50
N GLY A 131 -7.65 1.97 14.84
CA GLY A 131 -8.85 1.46 15.49
C GLY A 131 -9.08 -0.03 15.27
N LEU A 132 -8.02 -0.80 15.01
CA LEU A 132 -8.08 -2.23 14.74
C LEU A 132 -7.32 -2.99 15.82
N GLN A 133 -7.97 -3.97 16.45
CA GLN A 133 -7.27 -4.99 17.24
C GLN A 133 -7.24 -6.29 16.44
N ALA A 134 -6.14 -7.02 16.59
CA ALA A 134 -5.87 -8.22 15.82
C ALA A 134 -5.50 -9.40 16.72
N GLY A 135 -6.03 -10.57 16.37
CA GLY A 135 -5.53 -11.88 16.75
C GLY A 135 -4.86 -12.58 15.57
N ASP A 136 -4.07 -13.62 15.84
CA ASP A 136 -3.26 -14.34 14.84
C ASP A 136 -2.52 -13.39 13.87
N LEU A 137 -1.84 -12.40 14.44
CA LEU A 137 -1.03 -11.46 13.68
C LEU A 137 0.22 -12.17 13.16
N LYS A 138 0.49 -12.00 11.86
CA LYS A 138 1.71 -12.42 11.19
C LYS A 138 2.30 -11.25 10.43
N VAL A 139 3.62 -11.11 10.55
CA VAL A 139 4.37 -10.09 9.85
C VAL A 139 5.46 -10.77 9.02
N SER A 140 5.52 -10.45 7.74
CA SER A 140 6.54 -10.99 6.85
C SER A 140 7.95 -10.53 7.25
N PRO A 141 9.02 -11.22 6.78
CA PRO A 141 10.35 -10.63 6.72
C PRO A 141 10.32 -9.26 6.00
N ARG A 142 11.26 -8.38 6.32
CA ARG A 142 11.40 -7.10 5.62
C ARG A 142 12.00 -7.29 4.22
N TRP A 143 11.60 -6.43 3.30
CA TRP A 143 12.31 -6.20 2.05
C TRP A 143 12.35 -4.71 1.73
N THR A 144 13.21 -4.34 0.78
CA THR A 144 13.34 -2.96 0.32
C THR A 144 12.86 -2.87 -1.12
N PHE A 145 12.12 -1.81 -1.43
CA PHE A 145 11.75 -1.47 -2.80
C PHE A 145 12.19 -0.05 -3.15
N GLY A 146 12.70 0.11 -4.37
CA GLY A 146 13.27 1.37 -4.86
C GLY A 146 14.78 1.48 -4.64
N ASP A 147 15.33 2.61 -5.08
CA ASP A 147 16.76 2.87 -5.07
C ASP A 147 17.10 3.94 -4.03
N ALA A 148 17.86 3.53 -3.01
CA ALA A 148 18.34 4.41 -1.93
C ALA A 148 19.44 5.39 -2.39
N ARG A 149 20.04 5.18 -3.56
CA ARG A 149 21.03 6.08 -4.18
C ARG A 149 20.41 6.96 -5.27
N GLY A 150 19.32 6.48 -5.87
CA GLY A 150 18.59 7.13 -6.96
C GLY A 150 19.41 7.25 -8.25
N PRO A 151 18.75 7.34 -9.42
CA PRO A 151 19.38 7.84 -10.63
C PRO A 151 20.01 9.22 -10.41
N ARG A 152 21.17 9.52 -11.02
CA ARG A 152 21.82 10.84 -10.96
C ARG A 152 20.80 11.95 -11.26
N GLY A 153 20.64 12.90 -10.32
CA GLY A 153 19.74 14.04 -10.45
C GLY A 153 18.30 13.82 -9.97
N THR A 154 17.96 12.63 -9.47
CA THR A 154 16.64 12.35 -8.85
C THR A 154 16.76 12.16 -7.34
N LYS A 155 15.67 12.44 -6.61
CA LYS A 155 15.64 12.22 -5.17
C LYS A 155 15.55 10.70 -4.90
N PRO A 156 16.48 10.12 -4.12
CA PRO A 156 16.41 8.71 -3.75
C PRO A 156 15.08 8.43 -3.06
N THR A 157 14.37 7.41 -3.54
CA THR A 157 13.10 6.99 -2.96
C THR A 157 13.12 5.48 -2.83
N SER A 158 13.41 5.02 -1.61
CA SER A 158 13.32 3.62 -1.22
C SER A 158 12.39 3.50 -0.01
N PHE A 159 11.78 2.33 0.13
CA PHE A 159 10.94 1.97 1.26
C PHE A 159 11.36 0.62 1.81
N THR A 160 11.47 0.50 3.12
CA THR A 160 11.39 -0.81 3.77
C THR A 160 9.93 -1.20 3.96
N LEU A 161 9.58 -2.41 3.52
CA LEU A 161 8.22 -2.91 3.42
C LEU A 161 8.06 -4.22 4.20
N ARG A 162 6.83 -4.45 4.67
CA ARG A 162 6.35 -5.73 5.20
C ARG A 162 4.89 -5.94 4.80
N ASP A 163 4.49 -7.19 4.65
CA ASP A 163 3.08 -7.58 4.61
C ASP A 163 2.66 -7.91 6.06
N VAL A 164 1.59 -7.26 6.52
CA VAL A 164 0.96 -7.47 7.83
C VAL A 164 -0.36 -8.18 7.59
N THR A 165 -0.49 -9.39 8.12
CA THR A 165 -1.68 -10.24 7.98
C THR A 165 -2.25 -10.55 9.36
N ALA A 166 -3.56 -10.38 9.55
CA ALA A 166 -4.18 -10.52 10.86
C ALA A 166 -5.66 -10.89 10.75
N THR A 167 -6.18 -11.56 11.78
CA THR A 167 -7.62 -11.69 11.99
C THR A 167 -8.11 -10.58 12.92
N LEU A 168 -9.09 -9.80 12.50
CA LEU A 168 -9.60 -8.67 13.28
C LEU A 168 -10.44 -9.16 14.46
N THR A 169 -10.08 -8.76 15.68
CA THR A 169 -10.84 -9.08 16.90
C THR A 169 -11.73 -7.92 17.34
N THR A 170 -11.32 -6.69 17.03
CA THR A 170 -12.08 -5.46 17.31
C THR A 170 -11.91 -4.48 16.15
N VAL A 171 -12.99 -3.79 15.78
CA VAL A 171 -13.00 -2.73 14.77
C VAL A 171 -13.72 -1.51 15.33
N GLU A 172 -12.97 -0.51 15.77
CA GLU A 172 -13.47 0.78 16.27
C GLU A 172 -13.52 1.83 15.16
N ASP A 173 -12.60 1.78 14.20
CA ASP A 173 -12.56 2.67 13.04
C ASP A 173 -12.62 1.88 11.73
N ALA A 174 -13.85 1.64 11.27
CA ALA A 174 -14.11 1.04 9.96
C ALA A 174 -13.53 1.86 8.79
N SER A 175 -13.24 3.16 8.97
CA SER A 175 -12.67 4.00 7.92
C SER A 175 -11.25 3.60 7.54
N ALA A 176 -10.54 2.82 8.38
CA ALA A 176 -9.25 2.22 8.03
C ALA A 176 -9.31 1.40 6.73
N TYR A 177 -10.47 0.83 6.40
CA TYR A 177 -10.69 0.12 5.14
C TYR A 177 -10.54 1.02 3.91
N THR A 178 -11.08 2.24 3.97
CA THR A 178 -11.18 3.17 2.83
C THR A 178 -10.05 4.19 2.83
N ARG A 179 -9.49 4.49 4.00
CA ARG A 179 -8.35 5.41 4.18
C ARG A 179 -7.01 4.69 4.07
N GLY A 180 -6.97 3.39 4.36
CA GLY A 180 -5.75 2.59 4.29
C GLY A 180 -4.91 2.65 5.57
N ILE A 181 -4.09 1.63 5.76
CA ILE A 181 -3.28 1.37 6.94
C ILE A 181 -1.84 1.83 6.71
N GLY A 182 -1.29 2.63 7.63
CA GLY A 182 0.12 3.03 7.59
C GLY A 182 0.46 4.11 6.57
N ARG A 183 1.75 4.19 6.23
CA ARG A 183 2.32 5.22 5.33
C ARG A 183 2.52 4.65 3.93
N GLY A 184 2.88 5.52 2.99
CA GLY A 184 3.19 5.12 1.61
C GLY A 184 1.96 4.86 0.73
N LYS A 185 0.78 5.35 1.11
CA LYS A 185 -0.48 5.21 0.35
C LYS A 185 -0.38 5.64 -1.10
N ALA A 186 0.28 6.78 -1.31
CA ALA A 186 0.51 7.29 -2.64
C ALA A 186 1.47 6.41 -3.48
N TYR A 187 2.19 5.45 -2.88
CA TYR A 187 3.07 4.50 -3.59
C TYR A 187 2.45 3.10 -3.71
N GLY A 188 1.17 2.94 -3.39
CA GLY A 188 0.46 1.66 -3.51
C GLY A 188 0.56 0.77 -2.28
N TYR A 189 0.89 1.36 -1.12
CA TYR A 189 0.97 0.66 0.17
C TYR A 189 -0.22 1.01 1.07
N GLY A 190 -0.56 0.12 1.97
CA GLY A 190 -1.57 0.35 2.99
C GLY A 190 -3.00 0.09 2.55
N LEU A 191 -3.26 -0.37 1.33
CA LEU A 191 -4.56 -0.92 0.97
C LEU A 191 -4.79 -2.26 1.70
N PRO A 192 -5.76 -2.37 2.63
CA PRO A 192 -6.11 -3.64 3.23
C PRO A 192 -6.95 -4.48 2.24
N LEU A 193 -6.53 -5.72 2.05
CA LEU A 193 -7.30 -6.77 1.38
C LEU A 193 -7.93 -7.67 2.43
N VAL A 194 -9.18 -8.06 2.23
CA VAL A 194 -9.84 -9.12 3.01
C VAL A 194 -9.60 -10.45 2.30
N LEU A 195 -9.23 -11.48 3.05
CA LEU A 195 -8.88 -12.83 2.58
C LEU A 195 -10.07 -13.79 2.65
#